data_AF-A0AAT9GVG7-F1
#
_entry.id   AF-A0AAT9GVG7-F1
#
_cell.length_a   1.000
_cell.length_b   1.000
_cell.length_c   1.000
_cell.angle_alpha   90.00
_cell.angle_beta   90.00
_cell.angle_gamma   90.00
#
_symmetry.space_group_name_H-M   'P 1'
#
loop_
_entity.id
_entity.type
_entity.pdbx_description
1 polymer ?
#
loop_
_entity_poly.entity_id
_entity_poly.type
_entity_poly.pdbx_seq_one_letter_code
_entity_poly.pdbx_strand_id
1 'polypeptide(L)' 'MIVNAVFMNTRVFLKKLNSSDPFILQIIEEGKVLEKDEEFWNNVLEIYRERRKEWIRVGKTWIRKQNG' A
#
# COMPACT_ATOMS: atom_id res chain seq x y z
N MET A 1 20.15 -12.29 0.20
CA MET A 1 18.98 -11.46 0.55
C MET A 1 17.73 -12.26 0.25
N ILE A 2 16.93 -12.60 1.26
CA ILE A 2 15.65 -13.29 1.05
C ILE A 2 14.64 -12.21 0.65
N VAL A 3 14.33 -12.10 -0.65
CA VAL A 3 13.22 -11.29 -1.13
C VAL A 3 11.95 -12.05 -0.76
N ASN A 4 11.26 -11.62 0.29
CA ASN A 4 9.96 -12.19 0.63
C ASN A 4 8.95 -11.75 -0.43
N ALA A 5 8.73 -12.61 -1.43
CA ALA A 5 7.66 -12.41 -2.41
C ALA A 5 6.31 -12.55 -1.71
N VAL A 6 5.61 -11.44 -1.53
CA VAL A 6 4.25 -11.43 -0.98
C VAL A 6 3.29 -11.70 -2.15
N PHE A 7 2.84 -12.94 -2.28
CA PHE A 7 1.80 -13.28 -3.25
C PHE A 7 0.43 -12.95 -2.66
N MET A 8 -0.29 -12.00 -3.26
CA MET A 8 -1.63 -11.61 -2.86
C MET A 8 -2.52 -11.50 -4.10
N ASN A 9 -3.75 -12.01 -4.00
CA ASN A 9 -4.73 -11.83 -5.05
C ASN A 9 -5.04 -10.33 -5.26
N THR A 10 -5.10 -9.89 -6.51
CA THR A 10 -5.34 -8.50 -6.92
C THR A 10 -6.57 -7.89 -6.26
N ARG A 11 -7.68 -8.62 -6.16
CA ARG A 11 -8.92 -8.13 -5.52
C ARG A 11 -8.74 -7.91 -4.02
N VAL A 12 -7.99 -8.78 -3.36
CA VAL A 12 -7.68 -8.66 -1.92
C VAL A 12 -6.74 -7.48 -1.68
N PHE A 13 -5.73 -7.32 -2.54
CA PHE A 13 -4.81 -6.20 -2.53
C PHE A 13 -5.56 -4.87 -2.66
N LEU A 14 -6.40 -4.74 -3.69
CA LEU A 14 -7.20 -3.53 -3.92
C LEU A 14 -8.17 -3.24 -2.77
N LYS A 15 -8.80 -4.27 -2.19
CA LYS A 15 -9.68 -4.09 -1.02
C LYS A 15 -8.91 -3.51 0.17
N LYS A 16 -7.72 -4.04 0.46
CA LYS A 16 -6.87 -3.58 1.56
C LYS A 16 -6.27 -2.18 1.30
N LEU A 17 -5.89 -1.90 0.06
CA LEU A 17 -5.45 -0.57 -0.36
C LEU A 17 -6.56 0.46 -0.13
N ASN A 18 -7.80 0.15 -0.54
CA ASN A 18 -8.96 1.01 -0.35
C ASN A 18 -9.36 1.19 1.12
N SER A 19 -9.13 0.20 1.97
CA SER A 19 -9.34 0.34 3.42
C SER A 19 -8.18 1.05 4.13
N SER A 20 -7.20 1.54 3.38
CA SER A 20 -5.99 2.17 3.91
C SER A 20 -5.23 1.27 4.90
N ASP A 21 -5.17 -0.04 4.63
CA ASP A 21 -4.47 -1.00 5.50
C ASP A 21 -2.96 -0.66 5.56
N PRO A 22 -2.38 -0.40 6.74
CA PRO A 22 -0.97 -0.03 6.89
C PRO A 22 0.01 -0.99 6.24
N PHE A 23 -0.31 -2.28 6.23
CA PHE A 23 0.53 -3.31 5.62
C PHE A 23 0.68 -3.10 4.11
N ILE A 24 -0.41 -2.73 3.42
CA ILE A 24 -0.39 -2.48 1.98
C ILE A 24 0.35 -1.18 1.66
N LEU A 25 0.13 -0.13 2.46
CA LEU A 25 0.86 1.13 2.27
C LEU A 25 2.37 0.91 2.38
N GLN A 26 2.81 0.11 3.36
CA GLN A 26 4.21 -0.22 3.55
C GLN A 26 4.79 -1.05 2.39
N ILE A 27 4.06 -2.04 1.88
CA ILE A 27 4.52 -2.86 0.75
C ILE A 27 4.76 -2.00 -0.50
N ILE A 28 3.89 -1.03 -0.76
CA ILE A 28 4.02 -0.08 -1.86
C ILE A 28 5.24 0.83 -1.65
N GLU A 29 5.42 1.40 -0.43
CA GLU A 29 6.59 2.25 -0.12
C GLU A 29 7.92 1.48 -0.20
N GLU A 30 7.92 0.18 0.11
CA GLU A 30 9.12 -0.67 0.06
C GLU A 30 9.39 -1.27 -1.33
N GLY A 31 8.53 -1.02 -2.32
CA GLY A 31 8.68 -1.55 -3.68
C GLY A 31 8.59 -3.09 -3.77
N LYS A 32 7.91 -3.73 -2.81
CA LYS A 32 7.88 -5.21 -2.68
C LYS A 32 6.80 -5.90 -3.51
N VAL A 33 6.25 -5.21 -4.50
CA VAL A 33 5.19 -5.76 -5.35
C VAL A 33 5.80 -6.19 -6.67
N LEU A 34 5.56 -7.45 -7.03
CA LEU A 34 6.00 -8.06 -8.28
C LEU A 34 4.82 -8.05 -9.26
N GLU A 35 4.57 -6.91 -9.91
CA GLU A 35 3.58 -6.81 -11.00
C GLU A 35 4.19 -6.00 -12.14
N LYS A 36 4.06 -6.49 -13.38
CA LYS A 36 4.67 -5.85 -14.57
C LYS A 36 3.69 -5.00 -15.36
N ASP A 37 2.40 -5.07 -15.05
CA ASP A 37 1.37 -4.26 -15.68
C ASP A 37 1.42 -2.80 -15.21
N GLU A 38 1.83 -1.90 -16.11
CA GLU A 38 1.93 -0.46 -15.84
C GLU A 38 0.56 0.20 -15.64
N GLU A 39 -0.49 -0.24 -16.33
CA GLU A 39 -1.84 0.32 -16.21
C GLU A 39 -2.41 0.02 -14.82
N PHE A 40 -2.25 -1.23 -14.38
CA PHE A 40 -2.60 -1.64 -13.02
C PHE A 40 -1.84 -0.80 -11.98
N TRP A 41 -0.54 -0.59 -12.18
CA TRP A 41 0.29 0.19 -11.27
C TRP A 41 -0.12 1.66 -11.17
N ASN A 42 -0.48 2.28 -12.29
CA ASN A 42 -0.95 3.66 -12.30
C ASN A 42 -2.22 3.81 -11.43
N ASN A 43 -3.16 2.87 -11.55
CA ASN A 43 -4.36 2.84 -10.71
C ASN A 43 -4.02 2.64 -9.21
N VAL A 44 -3.14 1.68 -8.90
CA VAL A 44 -2.67 1.45 -7.52
C VAL A 44 -2.04 2.70 -6.92
N LEU A 45 -1.18 3.40 -7.68
CA LEU A 45 -0.51 4.62 -7.22
C LEU A 45 -1.48 5.77 -7.00
N GLU A 46 -2.52 5.89 -7.82
CA GLU A 46 -3.58 6.88 -7.64
C GLU A 46 -4.34 6.67 -6.32
N ILE A 47 -4.83 5.44 -6.07
CA ILE A 47 -5.52 5.12 -4.81
C ILE A 47 -4.57 5.31 -3.62
N TYR A 48 -3.33 4.86 -3.75
CA TYR A 48 -2.31 5.02 -2.73
C TYR A 48 -2.10 6.49 -2.34
N ARG A 49 -1.95 7.39 -3.33
CA ARG A 49 -1.75 8.83 -3.07
C ARG A 49 -2.86 9.43 -2.23
N GLU A 50 -4.11 9.04 -2.46
CA GLU A 50 -5.24 9.52 -1.68
C GLU A 50 -5.26 8.93 -0.27
N ARG A 51 -5.16 7.60 -0.14
CA ARG A 51 -5.22 6.92 1.16
C ARG A 51 -4.04 7.23 2.06
N ARG A 52 -2.85 7.42 1.49
CA ARG A 52 -1.62 7.73 2.21
C ARG A 52 -1.69 9.04 3.00
N LYS A 53 -2.54 9.99 2.58
CA LYS A 53 -2.76 11.26 3.27
C LYS A 53 -3.40 11.07 4.64
N GLU A 54 -4.15 9.98 4.84
CA GLU A 54 -4.80 9.63 6.11
C GLU A 54 -3.81 9.14 7.17
N TRP A 55 -2.56 8.87 6.82
CA TRP A 55 -1.59 8.22 7.71
C TRP A 55 -0.32 9.05 7.90
N ILE A 56 0.22 8.98 9.11
CA ILE A 56 1.52 9.51 9.51
C ILE A 56 2.44 8.33 9.82
N ARG A 57 3.65 8.35 9.27
CA ARG A 57 4.67 7.34 9.53
C ARG A 57 5.62 7.85 10.61
N VAL A 58 5.70 7.14 11.73
CA VAL A 58 6.61 7.42 12.85
C VAL A 58 7.52 6.20 13.04
N GLY A 59 8.73 6.28 12.48
CA GLY A 59 9.64 5.14 12.41
C GLY A 59 9.05 3.97 11.61
N LYS A 60 8.80 2.84 12.28
CA LYS A 60 8.17 1.64 11.71
C LYS A 60 6.66 1.58 11.94
N THR A 61 6.08 2.59 12.60
CA THR A 61 4.66 2.59 12.99
C THR A 61 3.86 3.53 12.10
N TRP A 62 2.65 3.12 11.78
CA TRP A 62 1.66 3.91 11.04
C TRP A 62 0.56 4.39 11.99
N ILE A 63 0.36 5.70 12.04
CA ILE A 63 -0.64 6.35 12.88
C ILE A 63 -1.68 6.98 11.97
N ARG A 64 -2.94 6.59 12.11
CA ARG A 64 -4.03 7.22 11.36
C ARG A 64 -4.28 8.61 11.92
N LYS A 65 -4.37 9.62 11.05
CA LYS A 65 -4.82 10.95 11.42
C LYS A 65 -6.25 10.83 11.93
N GLN A 66 -6.46 11.06 13.22
CA GLN A 66 -7.80 11.27 13.73
C GLN A 66 -8.17 12.70 13.36
N ASN A 67 -9.10 12.87 12.42
CA ASN A 67 -9.78 14.14 12.29
C ASN A 67 -10.62 14.29 13.56
N GLY A 68 -10.25 15.24 14.42
CA GLY A 68 -11.08 15.68 15.53
C GLY A 68 -12.37 16.32 15.03
#